data_AF-A0A9D7F866-F1
#
_entry.id   AF-A0A9D7F866-F1
#
_cell.length_a   1.000
_cell.length_b   1.000
_cell.length_c   1.000
_cell.angle_alpha   90.00
_cell.angle_beta   90.00
_cell.angle_gamma   90.00
#
_symmetry.space_group_name_H-M   'P 1'
#
loop_
_entity.id
_entity.type
_entity.pdbx_description
1 polymer ?
#
loop_
_entity_poly.entity_id
_entity_poly.type
_entity_poly.pdbx_seq_one_letter_code
_entity_poly.pdbx_strand_id
1 'polypeptide(L)'
;MTYEEFQKQYEVESDKVFGELSSLSEDALLKIIGDKSEERFKIWKGQDNYQIWRAIGENGTVKSIKPLFEIVSDLGNEYLVRYHACTALFKIAKLEDEDFKGQVQYGLDKNRQPVDQQQAFLKLQEILSHNK
;
A
#
# COMPACT_ATOMS: atom_id res chain seq x y z
N MET A 1 22.72 -13.21 -17.85
CA MET A 1 21.65 -13.44 -16.87
C MET A 1 20.42 -13.83 -17.64
N THR A 2 19.92 -15.04 -17.45
CA THR A 2 18.64 -15.47 -18.01
C THR A 2 17.49 -14.83 -17.23
N TYR A 3 16.29 -14.83 -17.79
CA TYR A 3 15.10 -14.34 -17.09
C TYR A 3 14.84 -15.12 -15.79
N GLU A 4 15.05 -16.44 -15.80
CA GLU A 4 14.91 -17.29 -14.61
C GLU A 4 15.93 -16.94 -13.52
N GLU A 5 17.18 -16.66 -13.90
CA GLU A 5 18.22 -16.22 -12.97
C GLU A 5 17.88 -14.86 -12.36
N PHE A 6 17.36 -13.92 -13.15
CA PHE A 6 16.90 -12.62 -12.67
C PHE A 6 15.72 -12.76 -11.69
N GLN A 7 14.69 -13.52 -12.07
CA GLN A 7 13.50 -13.73 -11.24
C GLN A 7 13.87 -14.35 -9.89
N LYS A 8 14.73 -15.38 -9.89
CA LYS A 8 15.18 -16.02 -8.66
C LYS A 8 15.97 -15.08 -7.76
N GLN A 9 16.86 -14.27 -8.32
CA GLN A 9 17.62 -13.27 -7.54
C GLN A 9 16.70 -12.20 -6.95
N TYR A 10 15.72 -11.75 -7.73
CA TYR A 10 14.73 -10.78 -7.31
C TYR A 10 13.87 -11.31 -6.14
N GLU A 11 13.36 -12.54 -6.23
CA GLU A 11 12.57 -13.17 -5.16
C GLU A 11 13.36 -13.27 -3.85
N VAL A 12 14.63 -13.70 -3.92
CA VAL A 12 15.50 -13.81 -2.73
C VAL A 12 15.75 -12.46 -2.07
N GLU A 13 16.06 -11.41 -2.85
CA GLU A 13 16.29 -10.08 -2.28
C GLU A 13 14.98 -9.49 -1.73
N SER A 14 13.87 -9.70 -2.42
CA SER A 14 12.52 -9.32 -1.98
C SER A 14 12.18 -9.95 -0.62
N ASP A 15 12.39 -11.25 -0.45
CA ASP A 15 12.13 -11.95 0.81
C ASP A 15 13.05 -11.48 1.95
N LYS A 16 14.31 -11.18 1.64
CA LYS A 16 15.25 -10.62 2.61
C LYS A 16 14.83 -9.23 3.07
N VAL A 17 14.47 -8.34 2.14
CA VAL A 17 13.97 -6.99 2.45
C VAL A 17 12.68 -7.08 3.26
N PHE A 18 11.77 -7.98 2.88
CA PHE A 18 10.56 -8.24 3.65
C PHE A 18 10.88 -8.73 5.07
N GLY A 19 11.78 -9.69 5.23
CA GLY A 19 12.21 -10.18 6.54
C GLY A 19 12.80 -9.08 7.43
N GLU A 20 13.61 -8.19 6.84
CA GLU A 20 14.14 -7.03 7.56
C GLU A 20 12.99 -6.10 8.01
N LEU A 21 12.12 -5.68 7.10
CA LEU A 21 11.04 -4.74 7.38
C LEU A 21 10.01 -5.32 8.36
N SER A 22 9.64 -6.58 8.22
CA SER A 22 8.68 -7.25 9.09
C SER A 22 9.19 -7.44 10.53
N SER A 23 10.50 -7.32 10.76
CA SER A 23 11.07 -7.29 12.11
C SER A 23 10.97 -5.93 12.80
N LEU A 24 10.63 -4.86 12.05
CA LEU A 24 10.49 -3.50 12.58
C LEU A 24 9.14 -3.31 13.28
N SER A 25 9.11 -2.39 14.25
CA SER A 25 7.86 -1.94 14.87
C SER A 25 7.01 -1.10 13.90
N GLU A 26 5.70 -1.02 14.17
CA GLU A 26 4.77 -0.15 13.42
C GLU A 26 5.28 1.29 13.34
N ASP A 27 5.76 1.88 14.44
CA ASP A 27 6.27 3.25 14.47
C ASP A 27 7.53 3.43 13.59
N ALA A 28 8.41 2.42 13.54
CA ALA A 28 9.59 2.46 12.68
C ALA A 28 9.19 2.37 11.20
N LEU A 29 8.23 1.50 10.87
CA LEU A 29 7.67 1.41 9.52
C LEU A 29 7.00 2.72 9.10
N LEU A 30 6.19 3.32 9.96
CA LEU A 30 5.54 4.61 9.69
C LEU A 30 6.54 5.76 9.54
N LYS A 31 7.66 5.72 10.26
CA LYS A 31 8.75 6.68 10.09
C LYS A 31 9.39 6.58 8.71
N ILE A 32 9.64 5.36 8.23
CA ILE A 32 10.17 5.09 6.87
C ILE A 32 9.15 5.57 5.82
N ILE A 33 7.88 5.20 5.99
CA ILE A 33 6.79 5.60 5.10
C ILE A 33 6.65 7.13 5.05
N GLY A 34 6.73 7.81 6.19
CA GLY A 34 6.61 9.27 6.27
C GLY A 34 7.74 10.05 5.59
N ASP A 35 8.88 9.41 5.33
CA ASP A 35 10.00 10.03 4.61
C ASP A 35 9.81 9.88 3.09
N LYS A 36 9.35 10.95 2.43
CA LYS A 36 9.21 10.99 0.96
C LYS A 36 10.54 10.92 0.22
N SER A 37 11.66 11.18 0.91
CA SER A 37 13.02 11.11 0.37
C SER A 37 13.74 9.80 0.71
N GLU A 38 13.00 8.80 1.22
CA GLU A 38 13.54 7.48 1.54
C GLU A 38 14.12 6.82 0.26
N GLU A 39 15.44 6.59 0.27
CA GLU A 39 16.19 6.02 -0.86
C GLU A 39 16.67 4.58 -0.63
N ARG A 40 16.68 4.09 0.61
CA ARG A 40 17.19 2.75 0.95
C ARG A 40 16.31 1.66 0.37
N PHE A 41 15.00 1.84 0.51
CA PHE A 41 13.96 0.94 0.03
C PHE A 41 13.20 1.52 -1.16
N LYS A 42 13.38 2.81 -1.50
CA LYS A 42 12.81 3.46 -2.71
C LYS A 42 11.29 3.31 -2.80
N ILE A 43 10.63 3.32 -1.66
CA ILE A 43 9.20 2.97 -1.52
C ILE A 43 8.26 3.96 -2.24
N TRP A 44 8.79 5.14 -2.59
CA TRP A 44 8.07 6.24 -3.23
C TRP A 44 8.28 6.31 -4.75
N LYS A 45 9.19 5.52 -5.32
CA LYS A 45 9.54 5.56 -6.76
C LYS A 45 8.75 4.59 -7.64
N GLY A 46 7.66 4.04 -7.10
CA GLY A 46 6.79 3.08 -7.80
C GLY A 46 7.54 1.88 -8.39
N GLN A 47 8.68 1.51 -7.81
CA GLN A 47 9.43 0.32 -8.20
C GLN A 47 8.86 -0.89 -7.45
N ASP A 48 9.36 -2.06 -7.82
CA ASP A 48 9.08 -3.38 -7.26
C ASP A 48 9.27 -3.51 -5.71
N ASN A 49 9.67 -2.46 -5.02
CA ASN A 49 9.81 -2.43 -3.56
C ASN A 49 8.47 -2.21 -2.84
N TYR A 50 7.59 -3.21 -2.95
CA TYR A 50 6.31 -3.22 -2.23
C TYR A 50 6.38 -3.80 -0.82
N GLN A 51 7.56 -4.27 -0.39
CA GLN A 51 7.73 -5.00 0.87
C GLN A 51 7.38 -4.18 2.10
N ILE A 52 7.59 -2.85 2.08
CA ILE A 52 7.18 -1.97 3.20
C ILE A 52 5.65 -1.99 3.39
N TRP A 53 4.90 -1.98 2.29
CA TRP A 53 3.44 -1.97 2.31
C TRP A 53 2.90 -3.32 2.78
N ARG A 54 3.57 -4.40 2.39
CA ARG A 54 3.28 -5.73 2.91
C ARG A 54 3.55 -5.83 4.41
N ALA A 55 4.73 -5.38 4.86
CA ALA A 55 5.13 -5.41 6.27
C ALA A 55 4.18 -4.58 7.15
N ILE A 56 3.84 -3.34 6.75
CA ILE A 56 2.86 -2.54 7.49
C ILE A 56 1.45 -3.15 7.42
N GLY A 57 1.07 -3.82 6.33
CA GLY A 57 -0.20 -4.55 6.26
C GLY A 57 -0.27 -5.77 7.19
N GLU A 58 0.86 -6.35 7.59
CA GLU A 58 0.94 -7.46 8.54
C GLU A 58 1.10 -6.99 10.00
N ASN A 59 1.88 -5.92 10.23
CA ASN A 59 2.24 -5.44 11.56
C ASN A 59 1.43 -4.21 12.01
N GLY A 60 0.76 -3.53 11.08
CA GLY A 60 0.08 -2.27 11.31
C GLY A 60 -1.23 -2.46 12.07
N THR A 61 -1.59 -1.42 12.81
CA THR A 61 -2.82 -1.34 13.60
C THR A 61 -3.69 -0.19 13.11
N VAL A 62 -4.76 0.11 13.84
CA VAL A 62 -5.60 1.30 13.60
C VAL A 62 -4.82 2.61 13.52
N LYS A 63 -3.62 2.69 14.12
CA LYS A 63 -2.72 3.85 14.01
C LYS A 63 -2.24 4.10 12.57
N SER A 64 -2.04 3.04 11.79
CA SER A 64 -1.59 3.12 10.40
C SER A 64 -2.69 3.55 9.42
N ILE A 65 -3.97 3.49 9.81
CA ILE A 65 -5.10 3.77 8.91
C ILE A 65 -5.02 5.19 8.32
N LYS A 66 -4.85 6.21 9.17
CA LYS A 66 -4.85 7.60 8.71
C LYS A 66 -3.65 7.89 7.78
N PRO A 67 -2.39 7.57 8.15
CA PRO A 67 -1.26 7.74 7.24
C PRO A 67 -1.47 7.04 5.91
N LEU A 68 -1.93 5.78 5.90
CA LEU A 68 -2.15 5.05 4.65
C LEU A 68 -3.27 5.66 3.80
N PHE A 69 -4.36 6.13 4.42
CA PHE A 69 -5.43 6.81 3.70
C PHE A 69 -4.95 8.09 3.00
N GLU A 70 -4.13 8.91 3.67
CA GLU A 70 -3.55 10.11 3.08
C GLU A 70 -2.70 9.78 1.84
N ILE A 71 -1.97 8.67 1.86
CA ILE A 71 -1.16 8.21 0.73
C ILE A 71 -2.03 7.75 -0.44
N VAL A 72 -3.07 6.97 -0.14
CA VAL A 72 -3.99 6.39 -1.13
C VAL A 72 -4.82 7.46 -1.83
N SER A 73 -5.29 8.45 -1.08
CA SER A 73 -6.18 9.51 -1.58
C SER A 73 -5.45 10.63 -2.33
N ASP A 74 -4.13 10.70 -2.22
CA ASP A 74 -3.31 11.67 -2.94
C ASP A 74 -2.93 11.13 -4.33
N LEU A 75 -3.68 11.57 -5.34
CA LEU A 75 -3.48 11.21 -6.75
C LEU A 75 -2.15 11.71 -7.34
N GLY A 76 -1.41 12.58 -6.63
CA GLY A 76 -0.06 12.97 -6.98
C GLY A 76 1.00 11.90 -6.68
N ASN A 77 0.72 10.96 -5.79
CA ASN A 77 1.62 9.83 -5.52
C ASN A 77 1.63 8.86 -6.71
N GLU A 78 2.76 8.18 -6.93
CA GLU A 78 2.86 7.19 -8.00
C GLU A 78 1.84 6.05 -7.86
N TYR A 79 1.34 5.57 -9.00
CA TYR A 79 0.26 4.57 -9.04
C TYR A 79 0.55 3.34 -8.18
N LEU A 80 1.73 2.72 -8.35
CA LEU A 80 2.10 1.51 -7.61
C LEU A 80 2.20 1.76 -6.10
N VAL A 81 2.64 2.95 -5.69
CA VAL A 81 2.66 3.34 -4.28
C VAL A 81 1.25 3.35 -3.70
N ARG A 82 0.31 4.03 -4.37
CA ARG A 82 -1.09 4.07 -3.94
C ARG A 82 -1.72 2.69 -3.93
N TYR A 83 -1.44 1.88 -4.96
CA TYR A 83 -1.95 0.52 -5.09
C TYR A 83 -1.59 -0.37 -3.90
N HIS A 84 -0.30 -0.40 -3.54
CA HIS A 84 0.19 -1.21 -2.43
C HIS A 84 -0.22 -0.64 -1.07
N ALA A 85 -0.17 0.68 -0.88
CA ALA A 85 -0.68 1.32 0.33
C ALA A 85 -2.18 1.04 0.55
N CYS A 86 -2.99 1.04 -0.53
CA CYS A 86 -4.40 0.71 -0.46
C CYS A 86 -4.63 -0.75 -0.06
N THR A 87 -3.81 -1.67 -0.55
CA THR A 87 -3.87 -3.08 -0.16
C THR A 87 -3.62 -3.25 1.34
N ALA A 88 -2.58 -2.57 1.85
CA ALA A 88 -2.28 -2.57 3.28
C ALA A 88 -3.41 -1.95 4.12
N LEU A 89 -3.96 -0.82 3.66
CA LEU A 89 -5.08 -0.13 4.32
C LEU A 89 -6.32 -1.03 4.44
N PHE A 90 -6.74 -1.66 3.35
CA PHE A 90 -7.91 -2.56 3.36
C PHE A 90 -7.69 -3.75 4.29
N LYS A 91 -6.48 -4.30 4.30
CA LYS A 91 -6.12 -5.40 5.22
C LYS A 91 -6.21 -4.98 6.69
N ILE A 92 -5.61 -3.85 7.05
CA ILE A 92 -5.62 -3.33 8.43
C ILE A 92 -7.04 -2.95 8.87
N ALA A 93 -7.81 -2.34 7.98
CA ALA A 93 -9.21 -1.94 8.21
C ALA A 93 -10.21 -3.10 8.08
N LYS A 94 -9.74 -4.32 7.74
CA LYS A 94 -10.57 -5.52 7.53
C LYS A 94 -11.72 -5.30 6.53
N LEU A 95 -11.42 -4.60 5.44
CA LEU A 95 -12.35 -4.37 4.33
C LEU A 95 -12.11 -5.45 3.26
N GLU A 96 -13.16 -6.22 2.94
CA GLU A 96 -13.10 -7.36 2.01
C GLU A 96 -13.80 -7.08 0.66
N ASP A 97 -14.39 -5.90 0.49
CA ASP A 97 -15.08 -5.51 -0.75
C ASP A 97 -14.05 -5.18 -1.86
N GLU A 98 -13.70 -6.20 -2.66
CA GLU A 98 -12.73 -6.08 -3.75
C GLU A 98 -13.21 -5.18 -4.90
N ASP A 99 -14.52 -5.06 -5.14
CA ASP A 99 -15.06 -4.11 -6.12
C ASP A 99 -14.81 -2.68 -5.65
N PHE A 100 -15.16 -2.39 -4.39
CA PHE A 100 -14.88 -1.08 -3.80
C PHE A 100 -13.39 -0.79 -3.70
N LYS A 101 -12.56 -1.79 -3.41
CA LYS A 101 -11.10 -1.66 -3.45
C LYS A 101 -10.60 -1.29 -4.85
N GLY A 102 -11.14 -1.88 -5.91
CA GLY A 102 -10.81 -1.52 -7.29
C GLY A 102 -11.16 -0.06 -7.61
N GLN A 103 -12.33 0.39 -7.14
CA GLN A 103 -12.77 1.78 -7.27
C GLN A 103 -11.79 2.74 -6.58
N VAL A 104 -11.29 2.38 -5.39
CA VAL A 104 -10.30 3.18 -4.65
C VAL A 104 -8.91 3.10 -5.29
N GLN A 105 -8.45 1.92 -5.72
CA GLN A 105 -7.08 1.72 -6.20
C GLN A 105 -6.83 2.34 -7.57
N TYR A 106 -7.73 2.09 -8.52
CA TYR A 106 -7.53 2.42 -9.92
C TYR A 106 -8.75 3.06 -10.58
N GLY A 107 -9.79 3.42 -9.82
CA GLY A 107 -10.93 4.17 -10.34
C GLY A 107 -11.79 3.38 -11.32
N LEU A 108 -11.84 2.05 -11.18
CA LEU A 108 -12.70 1.19 -12.00
C LEU A 108 -13.59 0.32 -11.12
N ASP A 109 -14.80 0.03 -11.62
CA ASP A 109 -15.68 -0.98 -11.02
C ASP A 109 -15.32 -2.42 -11.50
N LYS A 110 -16.05 -3.41 -11.00
CA LYS A 110 -15.95 -4.82 -11.38
C LYS A 110 -16.16 -5.11 -12.87
N ASN A 111 -16.81 -4.20 -13.60
CA ASN A 111 -17.03 -4.28 -15.04
C ASN A 111 -15.96 -3.49 -15.83
N ARG A 112 -14.91 -3.02 -15.14
CA ARG A 112 -13.84 -2.17 -15.68
C ARG A 112 -14.35 -0.85 -16.24
N GLN A 113 -15.48 -0.36 -15.76
CA GLN A 113 -15.98 0.95 -16.10
C GLN A 113 -15.36 2.00 -15.18
N PRO A 114 -14.92 3.15 -15.71
CA PRO A 114 -14.46 4.27 -14.90
C PRO A 114 -15.50 4.71 -13.88
N VAL A 115 -15.05 4.98 -12.66
CA VAL A 115 -15.85 5.59 -11.60
C VAL A 115 -15.20 6.88 -11.13
N ASP A 116 -15.97 7.69 -10.41
CA ASP A 116 -15.41 8.84 -9.70
C ASP A 116 -14.60 8.35 -8.49
N GLN A 117 -13.28 8.27 -8.68
CA GLN A 117 -12.35 7.82 -7.65
C GLN A 117 -12.34 8.75 -6.42
N GLN A 118 -12.66 10.04 -6.59
CA GLN A 118 -12.74 10.98 -5.48
C GLN A 118 -13.95 10.70 -4.59
N GLN A 119 -15.08 10.32 -5.17
CA GLN A 119 -16.22 9.80 -4.41
C GLN A 119 -15.89 8.48 -3.69
N ALA A 120 -15.12 7.60 -4.32
CA ALA A 120 -14.65 6.37 -3.68
C ALA A 120 -13.77 6.68 -2.44
N PHE A 121 -12.90 7.70 -2.52
CA PHE A 121 -12.10 8.15 -1.37
C PHE A 121 -12.95 8.72 -0.24
N LEU A 122 -13.98 9.53 -0.54
CA LEU A 122 -14.89 10.05 0.47
C LEU A 122 -15.65 8.93 1.18
N LYS A 123 -16.19 7.97 0.42
CA LYS A 123 -16.85 6.78 0.98
C LYS A 123 -15.89 5.96 1.86
N LEU A 124 -14.63 5.81 1.43
CA LEU A 124 -13.63 5.11 2.23
C LEU A 124 -13.37 5.85 3.54
N GLN A 125 -13.23 7.17 3.50
CA GLN A 125 -13.04 8.00 4.68
C GLN A 125 -14.20 7.85 5.68
N GLU A 126 -15.43 7.84 5.19
CA GLU A 126 -16.63 7.62 6.00
C GLU A 126 -16.57 6.25 6.69
N ILE A 127 -16.31 5.17 5.95
CA ILE A 127 -16.19 3.81 6.51
C ILE A 127 -15.09 3.76 7.59
N LEU A 128 -13.92 4.32 7.32
CA LEU A 128 -12.79 4.31 8.25
C LEU A 128 -13.04 5.15 9.51
N SER A 129 -13.90 6.17 9.43
CA SER A 129 -14.26 7.01 10.59
C SER A 129 -15.21 6.32 11.58
N HIS A 130 -16.01 5.36 11.11
CA HIS A 130 -16.97 4.60 11.94
C HIS A 130 -16.37 3.35 12.59
N ASN A 131 -15.18 2.92 12.16
CA ASN A 131 -14.42 1.79 12.73
C ASN A 131 -13.51 2.20 13.92
N LYS A 132 -13.82 3.31 14.60
CA LYS A 132 -13.08 3.81 15.78
C LYS A 132 -13.70 3.40 17.09
#